data_AF-A0AB39V456-F1
#
_entry.id   AF-A0AB39V456-F1
#
_cell.length_a   1.000
_cell.length_b   1.000
_cell.length_c   1.000
_cell.angle_alpha   90.00
_cell.angle_beta   90.00
_cell.angle_gamma   90.00
#
_symmetry.space_group_name_H-M   'P 1'
#
loop_
_entity.id
_entity.type
_entity.pdbx_description
1 polymer ?
#
loop_
_entity_poly.entity_id
_entity_poly.type
_entity_poly.pdbx_seq_one_letter_code
_entity_poly.pdbx_strand_id
1 'polypeptide(L)'
;MGAFEDYLKFEVTEAQEDEKQLRIIEKISLSEETEKAIKSIDKDITIIAVAQVYCPDCRATVPFLKKFSDLNNKIKIDYRSRETAKEFFPDTDERIKIPTLISYVDGKYNTFWNEFPDIVRKEMDKNPENFEDIKYNFRIGKFNAEIEKELVDYLTSL
;
A
#
# COMPACT_ATOMS: atom_id res chain seq x y z
N MET A 1 -16.52 3.26 -2.17
CA MET A 1 -15.13 3.04 -2.57
C MET A 1 -14.50 4.40 -2.78
N GLY A 2 -13.48 4.74 -2.01
CA GLY A 2 -12.72 5.97 -2.17
C GLY A 2 -11.75 5.84 -3.35
N ALA A 3 -11.64 6.89 -4.15
CA ALA A 3 -10.75 6.97 -5.29
C ALA A 3 -9.35 7.46 -4.88
N PHE A 4 -8.39 7.38 -5.80
CA PHE A 4 -7.03 7.86 -5.55
C PHE A 4 -7.01 9.38 -5.28
N GLU A 5 -7.89 10.14 -5.94
CA GLU A 5 -8.07 11.57 -5.75
C GLU A 5 -8.61 11.94 -4.36
N ASP A 6 -9.31 11.00 -3.70
CA ASP A 6 -9.74 11.16 -2.31
C ASP A 6 -8.55 10.97 -1.37
N TYR A 7 -7.71 9.96 -1.62
CA TYR A 7 -6.48 9.72 -0.85
C TYR A 7 -5.56 10.95 -0.82
N LEU A 8 -5.39 11.64 -1.94
CA LEU A 8 -4.57 12.86 -2.02
C LEU A 8 -5.05 13.99 -1.10
N LYS A 9 -6.29 13.92 -0.58
CA LYS A 9 -6.91 14.93 0.27
C LYS A 9 -7.04 14.49 1.73
N PHE A 10 -6.70 13.24 2.07
CA PHE A 10 -6.88 12.72 3.42
C PHE A 10 -5.92 13.36 4.41
N GLU A 11 -6.50 14.19 5.29
CA GLU A 11 -5.82 14.83 6.44
C GLU A 11 -4.52 15.52 6.03
N VAL A 12 -4.56 16.27 4.91
CA VAL A 12 -3.41 17.02 4.39
C VAL A 12 -2.90 17.99 5.47
N THR A 13 -1.65 17.80 5.89
CA THR A 13 -1.06 18.60 6.99
C THR A 13 -0.14 19.70 6.51
N GLU A 14 0.46 19.52 5.33
CA GLU A 14 1.33 20.48 4.67
C GLU A 14 0.85 20.76 3.24
N ALA A 15 1.21 21.94 2.71
CA ALA A 15 1.05 22.20 1.29
C ALA A 15 1.86 21.17 0.46
N GLN A 16 1.30 20.78 -0.69
CA GLN A 16 1.98 19.98 -1.72
C GLN A 16 2.26 18.50 -1.33
N GLU A 17 1.59 17.94 -0.32
CA GLU A 17 1.70 16.50 -0.02
C GLU A 17 1.20 15.62 -1.18
N ASP A 18 0.16 16.08 -1.85
CA ASP A 18 -0.36 15.52 -3.09
C ASP A 18 0.68 15.58 -4.22
N GLU A 19 1.32 16.73 -4.44
CA GLU A 19 2.39 16.86 -5.42
C GLU A 19 3.57 15.92 -5.11
N LYS A 20 3.95 15.81 -3.82
CA LYS A 20 5.01 14.87 -3.38
C LYS A 20 4.63 13.44 -3.76
N GLN A 21 3.39 13.03 -3.51
CA GLN A 21 2.89 11.70 -3.87
C GLN A 21 2.92 11.47 -5.38
N LEU A 22 2.43 12.43 -6.18
CA LEU A 22 2.41 12.32 -7.64
C LEU A 22 3.83 12.17 -8.22
N ARG A 23 4.79 12.97 -7.74
CA ARG A 23 6.21 12.87 -8.13
C ARG A 23 6.84 11.53 -7.79
N ILE A 24 6.42 10.87 -6.70
CA ILE A 24 6.90 9.53 -6.34
C ILE A 24 6.33 8.50 -7.33
N ILE A 25 5.04 8.57 -7.64
CA ILE A 25 4.39 7.66 -8.59
C ILE A 25 5.04 7.70 -9.97
N GLU A 26 5.41 8.88 -10.45
CA GLU A 26 6.12 9.05 -11.72
C GLU A 26 7.48 8.34 -11.75
N LYS A 27 8.17 8.26 -10.60
CA LYS A 27 9.49 7.65 -10.48
C LYS A 27 9.47 6.14 -10.28
N ILE A 28 8.35 5.59 -9.83
CA ILE A 28 8.21 4.14 -9.68
C ILE A 28 8.10 3.51 -11.07
N SER A 29 9.00 2.59 -11.40
CA SER A 29 8.89 1.72 -12.56
C SER A 29 8.64 0.31 -12.07
N LEU A 30 7.65 -0.36 -12.64
CA LEU A 30 7.43 -1.79 -12.38
C LEU A 30 8.37 -2.60 -13.27
N SER A 31 8.76 -3.78 -12.80
CA SER A 31 9.48 -4.75 -13.63
C SER A 31 8.55 -5.33 -14.71
N GLU A 32 9.13 -5.81 -15.82
CA GLU A 32 8.36 -6.47 -16.88
C GLU A 32 7.64 -7.74 -16.38
N GLU A 33 8.24 -8.44 -15.42
CA GLU A 33 7.66 -9.63 -14.80
C GLU A 33 6.38 -9.26 -14.02
N THR A 34 6.46 -8.22 -13.19
CA THR A 34 5.31 -7.66 -12.48
C THR A 34 4.22 -7.19 -13.43
N GLU A 35 4.57 -6.46 -14.50
CA GLU A 35 3.56 -6.03 -15.47
C GLU A 35 2.81 -7.21 -16.09
N LYS A 36 3.53 -8.28 -16.46
CA LYS A 36 2.92 -9.50 -17.02
C LYS A 36 2.03 -10.19 -15.99
N ALA A 37 2.52 -10.37 -14.77
CA ALA A 37 1.77 -11.01 -13.68
C ALA A 37 0.48 -10.25 -13.37
N ILE A 38 0.56 -8.93 -13.17
CA ILE A 38 -0.59 -8.08 -12.87
C ILE A 38 -1.61 -8.07 -14.01
N LYS A 39 -1.17 -7.98 -15.27
CA LYS A 39 -2.07 -8.04 -16.44
C LYS A 39 -2.74 -9.40 -16.61
N SER A 40 -2.15 -10.48 -16.10
CA SER A 40 -2.69 -11.84 -16.21
C SER A 40 -3.79 -12.18 -15.19
N ILE A 41 -3.98 -11.35 -14.16
CA ILE A 41 -5.04 -11.56 -13.16
C ILE A 41 -6.41 -11.38 -13.82
N ASP A 42 -7.25 -12.40 -13.76
CA ASP A 42 -8.60 -12.44 -14.35
C ASP A 42 -9.73 -12.35 -13.31
N LYS A 43 -9.41 -12.59 -12.03
CA LYS A 43 -10.32 -12.47 -10.89
C LYS A 43 -10.48 -11.00 -10.46
N ASP A 44 -11.71 -10.61 -10.12
CA ASP A 44 -11.97 -9.30 -9.51
C ASP A 44 -11.42 -9.27 -8.07
N ILE A 45 -10.44 -8.40 -7.83
CA ILE A 45 -9.79 -8.19 -6.53
C ILE A 45 -10.08 -6.77 -6.06
N THR A 46 -10.55 -6.62 -4.82
CA THR A 46 -10.62 -5.30 -4.16
C THR A 46 -9.62 -5.25 -3.03
N ILE A 47 -8.74 -4.26 -3.06
CA ILE A 47 -7.81 -3.95 -1.98
C ILE A 47 -8.27 -2.68 -1.29
N ILE A 48 -8.52 -2.75 0.02
CA ILE A 48 -8.77 -1.58 0.84
C ILE A 48 -7.43 -1.08 1.35
N ALA A 49 -7.09 0.15 0.98
CA ALA A 49 -5.86 0.82 1.37
C ALA A 49 -6.17 1.89 2.41
N VAL A 50 -5.91 1.58 3.69
CA VAL A 50 -6.01 2.57 4.76
C VAL A 50 -4.72 3.38 4.80
N ALA A 51 -4.78 4.60 4.29
CA ALA A 51 -3.60 5.42 4.04
C ALA A 51 -3.90 6.92 4.16
N GLN A 52 -2.86 7.71 4.44
CA GLN A 52 -2.93 9.18 4.50
C GLN A 52 -1.71 9.76 3.78
N VAL A 53 -1.92 10.79 2.95
CA VAL A 53 -0.89 11.29 2.01
C VAL A 53 0.33 11.90 2.73
N TYR A 54 0.14 12.49 3.91
CA TYR A 54 1.23 13.02 4.71
C TYR A 54 2.19 11.91 5.21
N CYS A 55 1.69 10.68 5.40
CA CYS A 55 2.45 9.58 5.97
C CYS A 55 3.55 9.10 5.01
N PRO A 56 4.84 9.15 5.39
CA PRO A 56 5.94 8.71 4.53
C PRO A 56 5.84 7.22 4.15
N ASP A 57 5.35 6.39 5.07
CA ASP A 57 5.20 4.95 4.84
C ASP A 57 4.08 4.68 3.81
N CYS A 58 3.00 5.46 3.85
CA CYS A 58 1.95 5.40 2.82
C CYS A 58 2.47 5.84 1.45
N ARG A 59 3.29 6.90 1.41
CA ARG A 59 3.92 7.39 0.17
C ARG A 59 4.84 6.36 -0.49
N ALA A 60 5.43 5.44 0.27
CA ALA A 60 6.21 4.34 -0.28
C ALA A 60 5.34 3.20 -0.84
N THR A 61 4.19 2.91 -0.23
CA THR A 61 3.33 1.77 -0.62
C THR A 61 2.29 2.10 -1.69
N VAL A 62 1.57 3.22 -1.54
CA VAL A 62 0.45 3.61 -2.44
C VAL A 62 0.83 3.66 -3.93
N PRO A 63 2.04 4.09 -4.33
CA PRO A 63 2.40 4.10 -5.74
C PRO A 63 2.26 2.75 -6.46
N PHE A 64 2.59 1.64 -5.79
CA PHE A 64 2.46 0.30 -6.37
C PHE A 64 1.00 -0.04 -6.62
N LEU A 65 0.13 0.20 -5.62
CA LEU A 65 -1.31 -0.06 -5.72
C LEU A 65 -1.94 0.72 -6.87
N LYS A 66 -1.60 2.01 -6.99
CA LYS A 66 -2.10 2.85 -8.09
C LYS A 66 -1.69 2.27 -9.44
N LYS A 67 -0.41 1.94 -9.62
CA LYS A 67 0.08 1.37 -10.88
C LYS A 67 -0.56 0.02 -11.19
N PHE A 68 -0.80 -0.84 -10.20
CA PHE A 68 -1.48 -2.12 -10.44
C PHE A 68 -2.91 -1.91 -10.91
N SER A 69 -3.66 -1.00 -10.30
CA SER A 69 -5.02 -0.67 -10.75
C SER A 69 -5.08 0.01 -12.13
N ASP A 70 -4.03 0.75 -12.50
CA ASP A 70 -3.93 1.35 -13.83
C ASP A 70 -3.63 0.31 -14.92
N LEU A 71 -2.89 -0.75 -14.56
CA LEU A 71 -2.53 -1.84 -15.48
C LEU A 71 -3.65 -2.84 -15.67
N ASN A 72 -4.49 -3.09 -14.65
CA ASN A 72 -5.55 -4.08 -14.71
C ASN A 72 -6.82 -3.62 -13.99
N ASN A 73 -7.92 -3.47 -14.75
CA ASN A 73 -9.21 -3.00 -14.24
C ASN A 73 -9.92 -4.01 -13.30
N LYS A 74 -9.43 -5.24 -13.20
CA LYS A 74 -9.85 -6.25 -12.23
C LYS A 74 -9.33 -5.98 -10.83
N ILE A 75 -8.27 -5.17 -10.70
CA ILE A 75 -7.68 -4.77 -9.42
C ILE A 75 -8.22 -3.39 -9.06
N LYS A 76 -9.10 -3.35 -8.07
CA LYS A 76 -9.71 -2.12 -7.57
C LYS A 76 -9.10 -1.76 -6.23
N ILE A 77 -8.77 -0.49 -6.05
CA ILE A 77 -8.28 0.03 -4.77
C ILE A 77 -9.35 0.91 -4.14
N ASP A 78 -9.76 0.55 -2.94
CA ASP A 78 -10.65 1.33 -2.08
C ASP A 78 -9.81 2.12 -1.06
N TYR A 79 -9.55 3.40 -1.35
CA TYR A 79 -8.75 4.24 -0.47
C TYR A 79 -9.58 4.74 0.72
N ARG A 80 -9.05 4.55 1.93
CA ARG A 80 -9.72 4.91 3.18
C ARG A 80 -8.82 5.71 4.11
N SER A 81 -9.40 6.71 4.75
CA SER A 81 -8.80 7.38 5.91
C SER A 81 -8.87 6.46 7.14
N ARG A 82 -8.09 6.76 8.19
CA ARG A 82 -8.21 6.06 9.48
C ARG A 82 -9.63 6.14 10.06
N GLU A 83 -10.30 7.27 9.88
CA GLU A 83 -11.66 7.47 10.37
C GLU A 83 -12.65 6.53 9.67
N THR A 84 -12.62 6.51 8.34
CA THR A 84 -13.52 5.66 7.54
C THR A 84 -13.19 4.18 7.66
N ALA A 85 -11.92 3.83 7.88
CA ALA A 85 -11.49 2.45 8.02
C ALA A 85 -12.00 1.76 9.30
N LYS A 86 -12.54 2.51 10.27
CA LYS A 86 -13.16 1.94 11.47
C LYS A 86 -14.31 0.98 11.15
N GLU A 87 -14.95 1.13 9.99
CA GLU A 87 -16.00 0.20 9.54
C GLU A 87 -15.48 -1.24 9.33
N PHE A 88 -14.19 -1.41 9.00
CA PHE A 88 -13.57 -2.73 8.79
C PHE A 88 -12.98 -3.32 10.09
N PHE A 89 -12.85 -2.49 11.13
CA PHE A 89 -12.31 -2.88 12.44
C PHE A 89 -13.20 -2.32 13.57
N PRO A 90 -14.49 -2.69 13.64
CA PRO A 90 -15.42 -2.08 14.60
C PRO A 90 -15.05 -2.36 16.06
N ASP A 91 -14.36 -3.48 16.31
CA ASP A 91 -14.02 -3.96 17.65
C ASP A 91 -12.61 -3.56 18.11
N THR A 92 -11.89 -2.70 17.37
CA THR A 92 -10.56 -2.23 17.78
C THR A 92 -10.61 -0.84 18.40
N ASP A 93 -10.22 -0.75 19.68
CA ASP A 93 -9.92 0.52 20.34
C ASP A 93 -8.55 1.07 19.91
N GLU A 94 -7.72 0.25 19.26
CA GLU A 94 -6.40 0.67 18.80
C GLU A 94 -6.50 1.57 17.56
N ARG A 95 -5.62 2.58 17.51
CA ARG A 95 -5.48 3.39 16.30
C ARG A 95 -4.96 2.50 15.18
N ILE A 96 -5.73 2.40 14.09
CA ILE A 96 -5.32 1.72 12.87
C ILE A 96 -3.98 2.29 12.40
N LYS A 97 -2.97 1.42 12.36
CA LYS A 97 -1.64 1.74 11.80
C LYS A 97 -1.78 1.93 10.29
N ILE A 98 -0.95 2.81 9.72
CA ILE A 98 -0.98 3.09 8.28
C ILE A 98 0.45 3.00 7.71
N PRO A 99 0.60 2.53 6.45
CA PRO A 99 -0.45 1.95 5.62
C PRO A 99 -0.93 0.59 6.15
N THR A 100 -2.22 0.33 6.06
CA THR A 100 -2.80 -1.02 6.25
C THR A 100 -3.50 -1.43 4.98
N LEU A 101 -3.17 -2.61 4.46
CA LEU A 101 -3.78 -3.16 3.25
C LEU A 101 -4.59 -4.42 3.58
N ILE A 102 -5.82 -4.43 3.09
CA ILE A 102 -6.78 -5.51 3.33
C ILE A 102 -7.28 -5.96 1.96
N SER A 103 -7.23 -7.25 1.67
CA SER A 103 -7.96 -7.78 0.51
C SER A 103 -9.39 -8.12 0.89
N TYR A 104 -10.30 -7.87 -0.03
CA TYR A 104 -11.67 -8.36 0.02
C TYR A 104 -11.89 -9.31 -1.14
N VAL A 105 -11.96 -10.60 -0.83
CA VAL A 105 -12.06 -11.70 -1.79
C VAL A 105 -13.07 -12.71 -1.27
N ASP A 106 -14.02 -13.11 -2.11
CA ASP A 106 -15.03 -14.13 -1.79
C ASP A 106 -15.79 -13.86 -0.48
N GLY A 107 -16.10 -12.59 -0.21
CA GLY A 107 -16.86 -12.16 0.98
C GLY A 107 -16.04 -12.09 2.27
N LYS A 108 -14.72 -12.27 2.22
CA LYS A 108 -13.83 -12.25 3.38
C LYS A 108 -12.81 -11.13 3.28
N TYR A 109 -12.59 -10.46 4.41
CA TYR A 109 -11.52 -9.49 4.59
C TYR A 109 -10.27 -10.19 5.12
N ASN A 110 -9.11 -9.93 4.52
CA ASN A 110 -7.82 -10.40 5.00
C ASN A 110 -6.80 -9.27 5.05
N THR A 111 -6.26 -8.97 6.23
CA THR A 111 -5.18 -7.99 6.38
C THR A 111 -3.85 -8.66 6.04
N PHE A 112 -3.15 -8.16 5.03
CA PHE A 112 -1.86 -8.72 4.59
C PHE A 112 -0.70 -7.76 4.74
N TRP A 113 -0.98 -6.47 4.99
CA TRP A 113 0.02 -5.45 5.25
C TRP A 113 -0.42 -4.60 6.42
N ASN A 114 0.44 -4.45 7.41
CA ASN A 114 0.22 -3.60 8.57
C ASN A 114 1.51 -2.81 8.86
N GLU A 115 1.47 -1.50 8.57
CA GLU A 115 2.58 -0.52 8.66
C GLU A 115 3.69 -0.78 7.64
N PHE A 116 4.32 -1.95 7.72
CA PHE A 116 5.44 -2.36 6.86
C PHE A 116 5.08 -3.62 6.05
N PRO A 117 5.77 -3.90 4.93
CA PRO A 117 5.72 -5.21 4.29
C PRO A 117 6.38 -6.28 5.16
N ASP A 118 6.09 -7.56 4.91
CA ASP A 118 6.72 -8.68 5.60
C ASP A 118 8.23 -8.66 5.45
N ILE A 119 8.76 -8.36 4.25
CA ILE A 119 10.20 -8.32 4.02
C ILE A 119 10.90 -7.27 4.89
N VAL A 120 10.30 -6.09 5.05
CA VAL A 120 10.85 -5.01 5.87
C VAL A 120 10.68 -5.32 7.36
N ARG A 121 9.53 -5.86 7.78
CA ARG A 121 9.33 -6.30 9.18
C ARG A 121 10.38 -7.33 9.60
N LYS A 122 10.61 -8.34 8.76
CA LYS A 122 11.62 -9.37 9.03
C LYS A 122 13.02 -8.79 9.14
N GLU A 123 13.34 -7.77 8.35
CA GLU A 123 14.65 -7.11 8.44
C GLU A 123 14.79 -6.28 9.72
N MET A 124 13.72 -5.59 10.13
CA MET A 124 13.64 -4.85 11.39
C MET A 124 13.77 -5.78 12.60
N ASP A 125 13.10 -6.93 12.58
CA ASP A 125 13.15 -7.91 13.68
C ASP A 125 14.54 -8.57 13.81
N LYS A 126 15.25 -8.76 12.69
CA LYS A 126 16.60 -9.31 12.67
C LYS A 126 17.66 -8.33 13.16
N ASN A 127 17.48 -7.04 12.90
CA ASN A 127 18.45 -5.99 13.22
C ASN A 127 17.76 -4.83 13.96
N PRO A 128 17.23 -5.06 15.18
CA PRO A 128 16.44 -4.07 15.91
C PRO A 128 17.23 -2.78 16.20
N GLU A 129 18.56 -2.84 16.31
CA GLU A 129 19.44 -1.68 16.47
C GLU A 129 19.46 -0.76 15.24
N ASN A 130 19.13 -1.29 14.06
CA ASN A 130 19.11 -0.57 12.78
C ASN A 130 17.69 -0.17 12.34
N PHE A 131 16.70 -0.24 13.24
CA PHE A 131 15.29 -0.02 12.93
C PHE A 131 15.04 1.27 12.13
N GLU A 132 15.59 2.40 12.58
CA GLU A 132 15.40 3.69 11.92
C GLU A 132 16.06 3.75 10.54
N ASP A 133 17.21 3.12 10.35
CA ASP A 133 17.89 3.05 9.06
C ASP A 133 17.13 2.16 8.07
N ILE A 134 16.60 1.02 8.53
CA ILE A 134 15.76 0.13 7.72
C ILE A 134 14.47 0.84 7.31
N LYS A 135 13.84 1.54 8.26
CA LYS A 135 12.65 2.35 8.01
C LYS A 135 12.92 3.48 7.02
N TYR A 136 14.05 4.17 7.15
CA TYR A 136 14.48 5.19 6.20
C TYR A 136 14.69 4.59 4.80
N ASN A 137 15.42 3.48 4.71
CA ASN A 137 15.69 2.76 3.47
C ASN A 137 14.41 2.30 2.77
N PHE A 138 13.41 1.84 3.52
CA PHE A 138 12.06 1.57 3.02
C PHE A 138 11.43 2.81 2.39
N ARG A 139 11.40 3.93 3.12
CA ARG A 139 10.77 5.19 2.67
C ARG A 139 11.42 5.80 1.44
N ILE A 140 12.73 5.62 1.26
CA ILE A 140 13.46 6.11 0.07
C ILE A 140 13.47 5.10 -1.09
N GLY A 141 12.81 3.95 -0.93
CA GLY A 141 12.60 2.98 -1.99
C GLY A 141 13.72 1.96 -2.20
N LYS A 142 14.62 1.76 -1.23
CA LYS A 142 15.65 0.71 -1.34
C LYS A 142 15.08 -0.72 -1.33
N PHE A 143 13.86 -0.89 -0.82
CA PHE A 143 13.13 -2.16 -0.79
C PHE A 143 12.11 -2.29 -1.93
N ASN A 144 12.13 -1.41 -2.94
CA ASN A 144 11.08 -1.36 -3.95
C ASN A 144 10.91 -2.67 -4.72
N ALA A 145 12.02 -3.34 -5.08
CA ALA A 145 11.96 -4.60 -5.83
C ALA A 145 11.33 -5.72 -5.00
N GLU A 146 11.69 -5.79 -3.72
CA GLU A 146 11.17 -6.78 -2.79
C GLU A 146 9.69 -6.53 -2.46
N ILE A 147 9.32 -5.26 -2.28
CA ILE A 147 7.92 -4.84 -2.05
C ILE A 147 7.05 -5.15 -3.25
N GLU A 148 7.52 -4.79 -4.44
CA GLU A 148 6.85 -5.08 -5.69
C GLU A 148 6.57 -6.59 -5.80
N LYS A 149 7.60 -7.41 -5.59
CA LYS A 149 7.49 -8.86 -5.61
C LYS A 149 6.50 -9.38 -4.56
N GLU A 150 6.59 -8.92 -3.32
CA GLU A 150 5.71 -9.36 -2.23
C GLU A 150 4.24 -9.04 -2.53
N LEU A 151 3.94 -7.85 -3.06
CA LEU A 151 2.59 -7.48 -3.45
C LEU A 151 2.07 -8.31 -4.62
N VAL A 152 2.91 -8.56 -5.64
CA VAL A 152 2.53 -9.38 -6.80
C VAL A 152 2.28 -10.84 -6.40
N ASP A 153 3.18 -11.42 -5.60
CA ASP A 153 3.04 -12.78 -5.07
C ASP A 153 1.74 -12.91 -4.27
N TYR A 154 1.40 -11.90 -3.46
CA TYR A 154 0.13 -11.90 -2.73
C TYR A 154 -1.06 -11.82 -3.68
N LEU A 155 -1.11 -10.83 -4.58
CA LEU A 155 -2.25 -10.60 -5.47
C LEU A 155 -2.52 -11.77 -6.43
N THR A 156 -1.47 -12.44 -6.91
CA THR A 156 -1.60 -13.61 -7.79
C THR A 156 -2.02 -14.88 -7.05
N SER A 157 -1.97 -14.88 -5.72
CA SER A 157 -2.41 -16.01 -4.88
C SER A 157 -3.88 -15.95 -4.45
N LEU A 158 -4.57 -14.83 -4.70
CA LEU A 158 -5.97 -14.57 -4.32
C LEU A 158 -6.99 -15.21 -5.27
#